data_AF-A0A7X9ILT5-F1
#
_entry.id   AF-A0A7X9ILT5-F1
#
_cell.length_a   1.000
_cell.length_b   1.000
_cell.length_c   1.000
_cell.angle_alpha   90.00
_cell.angle_beta   90.00
_cell.angle_gamma   90.00
#
_symmetry.space_group_name_H-M   'P 1'
#
loop_
_entity.id
_entity.type
_entity.pdbx_description
1 polymer ?
#
loop_
_entity_poly.entity_id
_entity_poly.type
_entity_poly.pdbx_seq_one_letter_code
_entity_poly.pdbx_strand_id
1 'polypeptide(L)' 'MNKIQFLFAVHNHQPLGNFPQVFEQAFSQAYWPFLQMASQYPGFKFALHFTGFLWEFILDKHPEGLELV' A
#
# COMPACT_ATOMS: atom_id res chain seq x y z
N MET A 1 0.03 25.00 -24.14
CA MET A 1 -0.02 23.54 -24.27
C MET A 1 -0.97 22.99 -23.21
N ASN A 2 -1.92 22.13 -23.58
CA ASN A 2 -2.80 21.49 -22.61
C ASN A 2 -2.02 20.42 -21.84
N LYS A 3 -2.19 20.39 -20.52
CA LYS A 3 -1.61 19.35 -19.67
C LYS A 3 -2.37 18.03 -19.89
N ILE A 4 -1.63 16.93 -19.98
CA ILE A 4 -2.21 15.58 -19.97
C ILE A 4 -2.54 15.23 -18.53
N GLN A 5 -3.74 14.70 -18.29
CA GLN A 5 -4.10 14.16 -16.98
C GLN A 5 -3.49 12.76 -16.83
N PHE A 6 -2.78 12.56 -15.72
CA PHE A 6 -2.18 11.28 -15.38
C PHE A 6 -2.84 10.74 -14.11
N LEU A 7 -3.29 9.49 -14.16
CA LEU A 7 -3.85 8.77 -13.03
C LEU A 7 -2.88 7.64 -12.66
N PHE A 8 -2.45 7.63 -11.41
CA PHE A 8 -1.65 6.56 -10.84
C PHE A 8 -2.45 5.86 -9.75
N ALA A 9 -2.54 4.54 -9.82
CA ALA A 9 -3.27 3.74 -8.84
C ALA A 9 -2.50 2.47 -8.50
N VAL A 10 -2.56 2.06 -7.24
CA VAL A 10 -1.96 0.81 -6.74
C VAL A 10 -3.05 -0.06 -6.15
N HIS A 11 -3.05 -1.33 -6.53
CA HIS A 11 -3.95 -2.35 -6.00
C HIS A 11 -3.13 -3.42 -5.29
N ASN A 12 -3.32 -3.53 -3.98
CA ASN A 12 -2.68 -4.50 -3.11
C ASN A 12 -3.70 -5.53 -2.64
N HIS A 13 -3.44 -6.79 -2.96
CA HIS A 13 -4.30 -7.91 -2.61
C HIS A 13 -3.44 -9.05 -2.07
N GLN A 14 -3.92 -9.66 -1.00
CA GLN A 14 -3.42 -10.95 -0.54
C GLN A 14 -4.57 -11.96 -0.40
N PRO A 15 -4.46 -13.17 -0.99
CA PRO A 15 -5.49 -14.19 -0.86
C PRO A 15 -5.60 -14.71 0.58
N LEU A 16 -6.83 -15.02 0.99
CA LEU A 16 -7.07 -15.79 2.22
C LEU A 16 -6.38 -17.16 2.14
N GLY A 17 -5.76 -17.57 3.25
CA GLY A 17 -5.08 -18.88 3.35
C GLY A 17 -3.66 -18.91 2.79
N ASN A 18 -3.11 -17.78 2.34
CA ASN A 18 -1.71 -17.71 1.96
C ASN A 18 -0.79 -17.80 3.20
N PHE A 19 0.50 -18.08 2.98
CA PHE A 19 1.46 -18.24 4.08
C PHE A 19 1.79 -16.89 4.74
N PRO A 20 1.90 -16.82 6.08
CA PRO A 20 2.20 -15.57 6.78
C PRO A 20 3.46 -14.87 6.27
N GLN A 21 4.50 -15.62 5.93
CA GLN A 21 5.76 -15.09 5.42
C GLN A 21 5.57 -14.34 4.08
N VAL A 22 4.56 -14.72 3.29
CA VAL A 22 4.26 -14.03 2.02
C VAL A 22 3.70 -12.64 2.29
N PHE A 23 2.90 -12.47 3.35
CA PHE A 23 2.37 -11.17 3.75
C PHE A 23 3.48 -10.26 4.27
N GLU A 24 4.31 -10.77 5.16
CA GLU A 24 5.48 -10.08 5.72
C GLU A 24 6.47 -9.65 4.63
N GLN A 25 6.74 -10.56 3.68
CA GLN A 25 7.60 -10.26 2.54
C GLN A 25 7.00 -9.16 1.66
N ALA A 26 5.71 -9.25 1.35
CA ALA A 26 5.04 -8.23 0.52
C ALA A 26 4.96 -6.87 1.23
N PHE A 27 4.74 -6.86 2.55
CA PHE A 27 4.77 -5.64 3.34
C PHE A 27 6.14 -4.98 3.29
N SER A 28 7.19 -5.72 3.70
CA SER A 28 8.55 -5.20 3.77
C SER A 28 9.13 -4.78 2.42
N GLN A 29 8.79 -5.48 1.33
CA GLN A 29 9.39 -5.23 0.01
C GLN A 29 8.56 -4.31 -0.89
N ALA A 30 7.25 -4.19 -0.68
CA ALA A 30 6.37 -3.44 -1.57
C ALA A 30 5.52 -2.39 -0.85
N TYR A 31 4.71 -2.79 0.13
CA TYR A 31 3.72 -1.87 0.72
C TYR A 31 4.39 -0.77 1.53
N TRP A 32 5.29 -1.15 2.44
CA TRP A 32 6.00 -0.22 3.31
C TRP A 32 6.88 0.78 2.56
N PRO A 33 7.81 0.36 1.68
CA PRO A 33 8.65 1.31 0.96
C PRO A 33 7.84 2.25 0.06
N PHE A 34 6.74 1.77 -0.53
CA PHE A 34 5.85 2.63 -1.30
C PHE A 34 5.19 3.70 -0.43
N LEU A 35 4.61 3.32 0.71
CA LEU A 35 3.94 4.24 1.64
C LEU A 35 4.91 5.27 2.23
N GLN A 36 6.10 4.83 2.66
CA GLN A 36 7.15 5.72 3.16
C GLN A 36 7.60 6.73 2.11
N MET A 37 7.77 6.28 0.86
CA MET A 37 8.19 7.18 -0.21
C MET A 37 7.06 8.16 -0.54
N ALA A 38 5.83 7.67 -0.73
CA ALA A 38 4.68 8.49 -1.08
C ALA A 38 4.39 9.57 -0.03
N SER A 39 4.51 9.26 1.27
CA SER A 39 4.28 10.23 2.35
C SER A 39 5.29 11.38 2.37
N GLN A 40 6.48 11.20 1.81
CA GLN A 40 7.48 12.27 1.66
C GLN A 40 7.15 13.26 0.54
N TYR A 41 6.20 12.93 -0.35
CA TYR A 41 5.80 13.77 -1.49
C TYR A 41 4.30 14.12 -1.43
N PRO A 42 3.88 15.09 -0.59
CA PRO A 42 2.47 15.46 -0.43
C PRO A 42 1.78 15.99 -1.71
N GLY A 43 2.55 16.34 -2.74
CA GLY A 43 2.04 16.73 -4.05
C GLY A 43 1.76 15.55 -5.01
N PHE A 44 2.22 14.34 -4.68
CA PHE A 44 2.00 13.15 -5.48
C PHE A 44 0.57 12.63 -5.26
N LYS A 45 -0.25 12.65 -6.31
CA LYS A 45 -1.64 12.22 -6.28
C LYS A 45 -1.77 10.81 -6.83
N PHE A 46 -2.35 9.91 -6.05
CA PHE A 46 -2.58 8.54 -6.44
C PHE A 46 -3.83 7.98 -5.74
N ALA A 47 -4.31 6.85 -6.24
CA ALA A 47 -5.30 6.03 -5.55
C ALA A 47 -4.64 4.76 -5.00
N LEU A 48 -5.06 4.33 -3.81
CA LEU A 48 -4.55 3.14 -3.16
C LEU A 48 -5.71 2.24 -2.75
N HIS A 49 -5.60 0.96 -3.05
CA HIS A 49 -6.55 -0.06 -2.64
C HIS A 49 -5.84 -1.19 -1.91
N PHE A 50 -6.36 -1.56 -0.75
CA PHE A 50 -6.02 -2.79 -0.04
C PHE A 50 -7.28 -3.65 0.11
N THR A 51 -7.16 -4.96 -0.07
CA THR A 51 -8.26 -5.87 0.27
C THR A 51 -8.48 -5.95 1.78
N GLY A 52 -9.71 -6.25 2.21
CA GLY A 52 -10.08 -6.25 3.64
C GLY A 52 -9.17 -7.10 4.51
N PHE A 53 -8.92 -8.36 4.10
CA PHE A 53 -8.01 -9.24 4.85
C PHE A 53 -6.58 -8.69 4.94
N LEU A 54 -6.06 -8.09 3.86
CA LEU A 54 -4.74 -7.46 3.88
C LEU A 54 -4.74 -6.23 4.80
N TRP A 55 -5.81 -5.44 4.81
CA TRP A 55 -5.97 -4.32 5.73
C TRP A 55 -5.94 -4.78 7.18
N GLU A 56 -6.65 -5.84 7.53
CA GLU A 56 -6.65 -6.44 8.86
C GLU A 56 -5.26 -6.94 9.27
N PHE A 57 -4.54 -7.60 8.35
CA PHE A 57 -3.15 -8.01 8.58
C PHE A 57 -2.24 -6.80 8.90
N ILE A 58 -2.33 -5.73 8.11
CA ILE A 58 -1.51 -4.52 8.33
C ILE A 58 -1.92 -3.87 9.66
N LEU A 59 -3.21 -3.76 9.97
CA LEU A 59 -3.67 -3.21 11.25
C LEU A 59 -3.13 -3.97 12.46
N ASP A 60 -3.05 -5.30 12.39
CA ASP A 60 -2.58 -6.16 13.49
C ASP A 60 -1.05 -6.22 13.59
N LYS A 61 -0.34 -6.30 12.47
CA LYS A 61 1.12 -6.56 12.43
C LYS A 61 1.98 -5.34 12.16
N HIS A 62 1.46 -4.39 11.40
CA HIS A 62 2.19 -3.21 10.92
C HIS A 62 1.33 -1.94 10.96
N PRO A 63 0.77 -1.57 12.12
CA PRO A 63 -0.11 -0.41 12.22
C PRO A 63 0.55 0.88 11.71
N GLU A 64 1.89 0.98 11.77
CA GLU A 64 2.67 2.09 11.20
C GLU A 64 2.43 2.28 9.68
N GLY A 65 2.06 1.22 8.97
CA GLY A 65 1.69 1.30 7.57
C GLY A 65 0.39 2.09 7.35
N LEU A 66 -0.61 1.88 8.20
CA LEU A 66 -1.90 2.57 8.09
C LEU A 66 -1.85 4.01 8.60
N GLU A 67 -0.86 4.38 9.41
CA GLU A 67 -0.63 5.77 9.81
C GLU A 67 -0.19 6.66 8.63
N LEU A 68 0.30 6.07 7.53
CA LEU A 68 0.74 6.77 6.32
C LEU A 68 -0.32 6.81 5.20
N VAL A 69 -1.51 6.25 5.42
CA VAL A 69 -2.62 6.20 4.46
C VAL A 69 -3.64 7.27 4.81
#